data_AF-A0A183KM70-F1
#
_entry.id   AF-A0A183KM70-F1
#
_cell.length_a   1.000
_cell.length_b   1.000
_cell.length_c   1.000
_cell.angle_alpha   90.00
_cell.angle_beta   90.00
_cell.angle_gamma   90.00
#
_symmetry.space_group_name_H-M   'P 1'
#
loop_
_entity.id
_entity.type
_entity.pdbx_description
1 polymer ?
#
loop_
_entity_poly.entity_id
_entity_poly.type
_entity_poly.pdbx_seq_one_letter_code
_entity_poly.pdbx_strand_id
1 'polypeptide(L)'
;MKTMNYNWTELERIAQDTVGWRMLIPIVASLGPEHDRIEPVQFIESLCTLQQDSKLTALKGCSVLELFLITAMVKLQDMNDGKPVNFESLYSEYLKFCRSNCPGHLYDKPVVMKALDNLIDFELIISGKAAITASIGLSTAGSNNKAIWSSSSTLPNYRPLFCYVDSDILTACLDTYPNCPVELRYWIHSRTF
;
A
#
# COMPACT_ATOMS: atom_id res chain seq x y z
N MET A 1 -32.22 4.45 -44.30
CA MET A 1 -31.54 4.84 -43.06
C MET A 1 -32.14 4.03 -41.91
N LYS A 2 -31.43 3.01 -41.40
CA LYS A 2 -31.85 2.27 -40.20
C LYS A 2 -31.32 3.03 -38.98
N THR A 3 -32.22 3.50 -38.14
CA THR A 3 -31.89 4.10 -36.84
C THR A 3 -31.47 3.00 -35.88
N MET A 4 -30.21 3.06 -35.41
CA MET A 4 -29.68 2.18 -34.38
C MET A 4 -30.30 2.59 -33.03
N ASN A 5 -31.19 1.74 -32.50
CA ASN A 5 -31.71 1.84 -31.15
C ASN A 5 -30.73 1.11 -30.21
N TYR A 6 -29.76 1.82 -29.65
CA TYR A 6 -28.88 1.25 -28.63
C TYR A 6 -29.60 1.32 -27.28
N ASN A 7 -29.94 0.15 -26.75
CA ASN A 7 -30.51 0.01 -25.42
C ASN A 7 -29.45 0.39 -24.38
N TRP A 8 -29.75 1.33 -23.47
CA TRP A 8 -28.81 1.84 -22.47
C TRP A 8 -28.22 0.74 -21.58
N THR A 9 -28.98 -0.34 -21.34
CA THR A 9 -28.49 -1.52 -20.60
C THR A 9 -27.45 -2.33 -21.36
N GLU A 10 -27.46 -2.32 -22.70
CA GLU A 10 -26.45 -3.00 -23.52
C GLU A 10 -25.14 -2.21 -23.52
N LEU A 11 -25.23 -0.88 -23.53
CA LEU A 11 -24.05 -0.01 -23.37
C LEU A 11 -23.46 -0.09 -21.96
N GLU A 12 -24.30 -0.17 -20.92
CA GLU A 12 -23.85 -0.51 -19.57
C GLU A 12 -23.19 -1.89 -19.54
N ARG A 13 -23.77 -2.91 -20.18
CA ARG A 13 -23.17 -4.26 -20.24
C ARG A 13 -21.82 -4.27 -20.97
N ILE A 14 -21.69 -3.53 -22.07
CA ILE A 14 -20.44 -3.37 -22.84
C ILE A 14 -19.40 -2.56 -22.05
N ALA A 15 -19.83 -1.55 -21.28
CA ALA A 15 -18.97 -0.81 -20.37
C ALA A 15 -18.56 -1.65 -19.13
N GLN A 16 -19.44 -2.54 -18.65
CA GLN A 16 -19.18 -3.51 -17.60
C GLN A 16 -18.23 -4.63 -18.06
N ASP A 17 -18.18 -4.94 -19.36
CA ASP A 17 -17.26 -5.90 -19.96
C ASP A 17 -15.81 -5.36 -20.06
N THR A 18 -15.47 -4.41 -19.19
CA THR A 18 -14.13 -3.84 -19.10
C THR A 18 -13.07 -4.85 -18.67
N VAL A 19 -13.49 -5.87 -17.94
CA VAL A 19 -12.61 -6.95 -17.48
C VAL A 19 -12.28 -7.92 -18.61
N GLY A 20 -13.27 -8.27 -19.44
CA GLY A 20 -13.11 -9.22 -20.54
C GLY A 20 -12.07 -8.78 -21.58
N TRP A 21 -12.15 -7.53 -22.06
CA TRP A 21 -11.17 -7.05 -23.04
C TRP A 21 -9.78 -6.82 -22.45
N ARG A 22 -9.67 -6.39 -21.18
CA ARG A 22 -8.37 -6.22 -20.50
C ARG A 22 -7.65 -7.55 -20.30
N MET A 23 -8.41 -8.63 -20.14
CA MET A 23 -7.89 -9.98 -19.99
C MET A 23 -7.33 -10.54 -21.31
N LEU A 24 -7.90 -10.15 -22.45
CA LEU A 24 -7.39 -10.60 -23.75
C LEU A 24 -6.04 -9.97 -24.13
N ILE A 25 -5.71 -8.78 -23.61
CA ILE A 25 -4.46 -8.07 -23.95
C ILE A 25 -3.20 -8.89 -23.63
N PRO A 26 -2.96 -9.34 -22.39
CA PRO A 26 -1.75 -10.11 -22.08
C PRO A 26 -1.73 -11.49 -22.76
N ILE A 27 -2.90 -12.09 -23.02
CA ILE A 27 -3.02 -13.37 -23.73
C ILE A 27 -2.59 -13.23 -25.19
N VAL A 28 -3.08 -12.21 -25.89
CA VAL A 28 -2.68 -11.97 -27.30
C VAL A 28 -1.22 -11.53 -27.38
N ALA A 29 -0.73 -10.77 -26.40
CA ALA A 29 0.66 -10.35 -26.34
C ALA A 29 1.66 -11.49 -26.10
N SER A 30 1.23 -12.59 -25.48
CA SER A 30 2.06 -13.78 -25.24
C SER A 30 2.05 -14.78 -26.39
N LEU A 31 1.21 -14.57 -27.43
CA LEU A 31 1.22 -15.42 -28.63
C LEU A 31 2.50 -15.20 -29.44
N GLY A 32 3.09 -16.29 -29.87
CA GLY A 32 4.33 -16.29 -30.63
C GLY A 32 4.49 -17.54 -31.49
N PRO A 33 5.63 -17.70 -32.18
CA PRO A 33 5.85 -18.85 -33.06
C PRO A 33 5.81 -20.20 -32.33
N GLU A 34 6.17 -20.22 -31.04
CA GLU A 34 6.16 -21.42 -30.20
C GLU A 34 4.87 -21.59 -29.38
N HIS A 35 3.99 -20.58 -29.36
CA HIS A 35 2.69 -20.57 -28.69
C HIS A 35 1.68 -19.86 -29.60
N ASP A 36 1.17 -20.58 -30.59
CA ASP A 36 0.26 -20.07 -31.62
C ASP A 36 -1.23 -20.29 -31.29
N ARG A 37 -1.50 -21.00 -30.20
CA ARG A 37 -2.85 -21.33 -29.74
C ARG A 37 -3.10 -20.76 -28.35
N ILE A 38 -4.32 -20.26 -28.17
CA ILE A 38 -4.77 -19.80 -26.88
C ILE A 38 -5.23 -21.00 -26.05
N GLU A 39 -4.63 -21.19 -24.89
CA GLU A 39 -4.99 -22.25 -23.95
C GLU A 39 -5.80 -21.71 -22.76
N PRO A 40 -6.70 -22.52 -22.15
CA PRO A 40 -7.47 -22.12 -20.98
C PRO A 40 -6.61 -21.59 -19.82
N VAL A 41 -5.37 -22.08 -19.67
CA VAL A 41 -4.44 -21.64 -18.62
C VAL A 41 -4.07 -20.16 -18.75
N GLN A 42 -3.93 -19.64 -19.98
CA GLN A 42 -3.56 -18.24 -20.23
C GLN A 42 -4.68 -17.28 -19.78
N PHE A 43 -5.93 -17.74 -19.83
CA PHE A 43 -7.06 -16.99 -19.30
C PHE A 43 -6.97 -16.87 -17.77
N ILE A 44 -6.62 -17.95 -17.08
CA ILE A 44 -6.45 -17.96 -15.62
C ILE A 44 -5.30 -17.04 -15.21
N GLU A 45 -4.14 -17.15 -15.86
CA GLU A 45 -2.97 -16.31 -15.59
C GLU A 45 -3.25 -14.82 -15.83
N SER A 46 -3.97 -14.50 -16.92
CA SER A 46 -4.38 -13.14 -17.19
C SER A 46 -5.33 -12.60 -16.14
N LEU A 47 -6.29 -13.41 -15.65
CA LEU A 47 -7.17 -12.98 -14.55
C LEU A 47 -6.37 -12.75 -13.28
N CYS A 48 -5.45 -13.65 -12.93
CA CYS A 48 -4.58 -13.48 -11.77
C CYS A 48 -3.75 -12.19 -11.86
N THR A 49 -3.24 -11.86 -13.05
CA THR A 49 -2.47 -10.62 -13.28
C THR A 49 -3.34 -9.37 -13.11
N LEU A 50 -4.58 -9.40 -13.60
CA LEU A 50 -5.52 -8.28 -13.47
C LEU A 50 -6.06 -8.11 -12.04
N GLN A 51 -6.17 -9.20 -11.29
CA GLN A 51 -6.62 -9.21 -9.89
C GLN A 51 -5.50 -8.91 -8.90
N GLN A 52 -4.26 -8.75 -9.38
CA GLN A 52 -3.12 -8.54 -8.51
C GLN A 52 -3.24 -7.18 -7.81
N ASP A 53 -3.27 -7.22 -6.47
CA ASP A 53 -3.30 -6.01 -5.66
C ASP A 53 -1.99 -5.22 -5.87
N SER A 54 -2.12 -3.99 -6.36
CA SER A 54 -0.98 -3.10 -6.64
C SER A 54 -0.22 -2.72 -5.37
N LYS A 55 -0.92 -2.56 -4.23
CA LYS A 55 -0.29 -2.29 -2.93
C LYS A 55 0.51 -3.51 -2.48
N LEU A 56 -0.06 -4.71 -2.58
CA LEU A 56 0.64 -5.95 -2.22
C LEU A 56 1.88 -6.16 -3.10
N THR A 57 1.80 -5.82 -4.38
CA THR A 57 2.92 -5.93 -5.32
C THR A 57 4.04 -4.95 -4.98
N ALA A 58 3.71 -3.72 -4.64
CA ALA A 58 4.68 -2.72 -4.18
C ALA A 58 5.35 -3.15 -2.85
N LEU A 59 4.58 -3.69 -1.91
CA LEU A 59 5.10 -4.19 -0.63
C LEU A 59 6.10 -5.34 -0.79
N LYS A 60 5.85 -6.26 -1.74
CA LYS A 60 6.79 -7.35 -2.06
C LYS A 60 8.14 -6.84 -2.59
N GLY A 61 8.18 -5.64 -3.17
CA GLY A 61 9.40 -4.99 -3.65
C GLY A 61 10.15 -4.16 -2.61
N CYS A 62 9.54 -3.91 -1.44
CA CYS A 62 10.17 -3.14 -0.36
C CYS A 62 11.31 -3.93 0.28
N SER A 63 12.34 -3.24 0.76
CA SER A 63 13.39 -3.80 1.61
C SER A 63 12.86 -4.17 3.00
N VAL A 64 13.61 -5.01 3.72
CA VAL A 64 13.27 -5.40 5.09
C VAL A 64 13.14 -4.19 6.03
N LEU A 65 14.00 -3.18 5.89
CA LEU A 65 13.90 -1.94 6.68
C LEU A 65 12.61 -1.18 6.37
N GLU A 66 12.25 -1.05 5.10
CA GLU A 66 11.01 -0.40 4.68
C GLU A 66 9.78 -1.14 5.23
N LEU A 67 9.80 -2.48 5.26
CA LEU A 67 8.75 -3.28 5.89
C LEU A 67 8.66 -3.03 7.41
N PHE A 68 9.79 -2.91 8.13
CA PHE A 68 9.78 -2.50 9.54
C PHE A 68 9.09 -1.14 9.74
N LEU A 69 9.35 -0.17 8.85
CA LEU A 69 8.72 1.15 8.93
C LEU A 69 7.24 1.11 8.61
N ILE A 70 6.81 0.36 7.60
CA ILE A 70 5.39 0.19 7.28
C ILE A 70 4.66 -0.50 8.46
N THR A 71 5.24 -1.55 9.04
CA THR A 71 4.67 -2.19 10.24
C THR A 71 4.53 -1.20 11.40
N ALA A 72 5.57 -0.42 11.69
CA ALA A 72 5.50 0.62 12.72
C ALA A 72 4.42 1.67 12.42
N MET A 73 4.31 2.11 11.15
CA MET A 73 3.30 3.08 10.71
C MET A 73 1.87 2.58 10.90
N VAL A 74 1.59 1.34 10.50
CA VAL A 74 0.26 0.71 10.65
C VAL A 74 -0.10 0.63 12.13
N LYS A 75 0.80 0.12 12.96
CA LYS A 75 0.57 0.01 14.42
C LYS A 75 0.35 1.36 15.09
N LEU A 76 1.14 2.37 14.73
CA LEU A 76 0.97 3.71 15.29
C LEU A 76 -0.32 4.37 14.83
N GLN A 77 -0.78 4.11 13.59
CA GLN A 77 -2.07 4.62 13.12
C GLN A 77 -3.24 3.92 13.82
N ASP A 78 -3.14 2.61 14.07
CA ASP A 78 -4.13 1.88 14.86
C ASP A 78 -4.21 2.43 16.29
N MET A 79 -3.06 2.70 16.93
CA MET A 79 -3.00 3.33 18.26
C MET A 79 -3.53 4.76 18.28
N ASN A 80 -3.39 5.48 17.17
CA ASN A 80 -3.76 6.89 17.06
C ASN A 80 -5.14 7.12 16.43
N ASP A 81 -5.97 6.07 16.30
CA ASP A 81 -7.32 6.15 15.72
C ASP A 81 -7.30 6.74 14.29
N GLY A 82 -6.40 6.21 13.46
CA GLY A 82 -6.22 6.60 12.06
C GLY A 82 -5.60 8.00 11.85
N LYS A 83 -5.12 8.67 12.90
CA LYS A 83 -4.51 10.00 12.77
C LYS A 83 -3.12 9.93 12.14
N PRO A 84 -2.71 10.98 11.39
CA PRO A 84 -1.36 11.05 10.85
C PRO A 84 -0.31 11.04 11.96
N VAL A 85 0.79 10.36 11.70
CA VAL A 85 1.94 10.19 12.60
C VAL A 85 3.12 11.01 12.07
N ASN A 86 4.08 11.37 12.91
CA ASN A 86 5.29 12.06 12.45
C ASN A 86 6.50 11.12 12.47
N PHE A 87 7.62 11.56 11.89
CA PHE A 87 8.82 10.74 11.78
C PHE A 87 9.44 10.41 13.14
N GLU A 88 9.42 11.33 14.11
CA GLU A 88 10.00 11.06 15.44
C GLU A 88 9.25 9.94 16.17
N SER A 89 7.91 9.95 16.11
CA SER A 89 7.08 8.88 16.66
C SER A 89 7.33 7.55 15.95
N LEU A 90 7.39 7.57 14.61
CA LEU A 90 7.70 6.41 13.79
C LEU A 90 9.06 5.81 14.16
N TYR A 91 10.10 6.64 14.17
CA TYR A 91 11.48 6.23 14.46
C TYR A 91 11.62 5.71 15.90
N SER A 92 10.94 6.33 16.86
CA SER A 92 10.93 5.89 18.26
C SER A 92 10.31 4.49 18.41
N GLU A 93 9.16 4.23 17.77
CA GLU A 93 8.49 2.93 17.87
C GLU A 93 9.31 1.82 17.19
N TYR A 94 9.85 2.11 16.01
CA TYR A 94 10.80 1.23 15.32
C TYR A 94 12.03 0.92 16.18
N LEU A 95 12.68 1.94 16.77
CA LEU A 95 13.85 1.73 17.64
C LEU A 95 13.51 0.91 18.89
N LYS A 96 12.37 1.18 19.52
CA LYS A 96 11.90 0.44 20.71
C LYS A 96 11.77 -1.05 20.40
N PHE A 97 11.20 -1.38 19.25
CA PHE A 97 11.06 -2.76 18.80
C PHE A 97 12.42 -3.40 18.49
N CYS A 98 13.23 -2.78 17.64
CA CYS A 98 14.52 -3.35 17.20
C CYS A 98 15.50 -3.52 18.35
N ARG A 99 15.56 -2.59 19.32
CA ARG A 99 16.42 -2.74 20.50
C ARG A 99 16.10 -3.97 21.35
N SER A 100 14.83 -4.37 21.38
CA SER A 100 14.37 -5.47 22.24
C SER A 100 14.36 -6.82 21.52
N ASN A 101 14.04 -6.83 20.23
CA ASN A 101 13.78 -8.07 19.48
C ASN A 101 14.76 -8.31 18.33
N CYS A 102 15.27 -7.25 17.68
CA CYS A 102 16.05 -7.37 16.43
C CYS A 102 17.22 -6.37 16.38
N PRO A 103 18.24 -6.48 17.24
CA PRO A 103 19.33 -5.51 17.28
C PRO A 103 20.13 -5.46 15.97
N GLY A 104 20.14 -6.56 15.19
CA GLY A 104 20.77 -6.61 13.86
C GLY A 104 20.09 -5.76 12.79
N HIS A 105 18.88 -5.25 13.06
CA HIS A 105 18.16 -4.34 12.18
C HIS A 105 18.08 -2.93 12.76
N LEU A 106 19.02 -2.54 13.63
CA LEU A 106 19.16 -1.16 14.09
C LEU A 106 19.96 -0.35 13.08
N TYR A 107 19.28 0.57 12.42
CA TYR A 107 19.88 1.52 11.47
C TYR A 107 19.89 2.94 12.03
N ASP A 108 20.91 3.70 11.61
CA ASP A 108 21.03 5.12 11.96
C ASP A 108 19.90 5.95 11.36
N LYS A 109 19.51 7.01 12.08
CA LYS A 109 18.44 7.95 11.68
C LYS A 109 18.48 8.42 10.21
N PRO A 110 19.62 8.82 9.61
CA PRO A 110 19.66 9.19 8.18
C PRO A 110 19.34 8.03 7.23
N VAL A 111 19.72 6.79 7.56
CA VAL A 111 19.39 5.61 6.76
C VAL A 111 17.88 5.34 6.81
N VAL A 112 17.29 5.48 8.01
CA VAL A 112 15.84 5.33 8.20
C VAL A 112 15.06 6.45 7.50
N MET A 113 15.54 7.69 7.54
CA MET A 113 14.96 8.80 6.78
C MET A 113 14.98 8.51 5.28
N LYS A 114 16.09 7.98 4.75
CA LYS A 114 16.18 7.65 3.33
C LYS A 114 15.23 6.52 2.92
N ALA A 115 15.06 5.50 3.76
CA ALA A 115 14.06 4.46 3.56
C ALA A 115 12.63 5.01 3.58
N LEU A 116 12.33 5.97 4.46
CA LEU A 116 11.05 6.67 4.45
C LEU A 116 10.84 7.47 3.15
N ASP A 117 11.85 8.18 2.66
CA ASP A 117 11.74 8.90 1.39
C ASP A 117 11.39 7.95 0.23
N ASN A 118 12.01 6.76 0.18
CA ASN A 118 11.67 5.75 -0.82
C ASN A 118 10.20 5.28 -0.70
N LEU A 119 9.69 5.10 0.53
CA LEU A 119 8.29 4.74 0.76
C LEU A 119 7.31 5.83 0.32
N ILE A 120 7.74 7.10 0.40
CA ILE A 120 6.99 8.24 -0.12
C ILE A 120 7.04 8.24 -1.66
N ASP A 121 8.20 7.96 -2.25
CA ASP A 121 8.37 7.85 -3.71
C ASP A 121 7.53 6.69 -4.29
N PHE A 122 7.33 5.61 -3.52
CA PHE A 122 6.42 4.50 -3.87
C PHE A 122 4.94 4.77 -3.60
N GLU A 123 4.59 5.97 -3.10
CA GLU A 123 3.23 6.37 -2.74
C GLU A 123 2.53 5.46 -1.70
N LEU A 124 3.30 4.60 -1.00
CA LEU A 124 2.79 3.79 0.11
C LEU A 124 2.58 4.65 1.36
N ILE A 125 3.34 5.73 1.48
CA ILE A 125 3.23 6.75 2.52
C ILE A 125 3.06 8.12 1.87
N ILE A 126 2.15 8.93 2.40
CA ILE A 126 2.00 10.34 2.00
C ILE A 126 2.44 11.23 3.15
N SER A 127 3.02 12.39 2.82
CA SER A 127 3.47 13.37 3.79
C SER A 127 2.77 14.74 3.65
N GLY A 128 2.82 15.53 4.73
CA GLY A 128 2.35 16.91 4.74
C GLY A 128 0.81 17.04 4.67
N LYS A 129 0.32 18.03 3.92
CA LYS A 129 -1.12 18.33 3.86
C LYS A 129 -1.94 17.15 3.36
N ALA A 130 -1.42 16.41 2.40
CA ALA A 130 -2.11 15.28 1.80
C ALA A 130 -2.30 14.13 2.81
N ALA A 131 -1.36 13.93 3.75
CA ALA A 131 -1.50 12.96 4.84
C ALA A 131 -2.69 13.28 5.76
N ILE A 132 -2.91 14.56 6.04
CA ILE A 132 -4.05 15.01 6.86
C ILE A 132 -5.35 14.76 6.11
N THR A 133 -5.42 15.14 4.84
CA THR A 133 -6.61 14.89 4.01
C THR A 133 -6.93 13.40 3.90
N ALA A 134 -5.91 12.55 3.74
CA ALA A 134 -6.05 11.11 3.69
C ALA A 134 -6.71 10.53 4.96
N SER A 135 -6.23 10.94 6.14
CA SER A 135 -6.79 10.49 7.42
C SER A 135 -8.27 10.86 7.61
N ILE A 136 -8.69 12.01 7.07
CA ILE A 136 -10.09 12.47 7.18
C ILE A 136 -11.00 11.74 6.19
N GLY A 137 -10.49 11.39 5.00
CA GLY A 137 -11.26 10.70 3.97
C GLY A 137 -11.66 9.26 4.33
N LEU A 138 -10.91 8.63 5.25
CA LEU A 138 -11.20 7.28 5.75
C LEU A 138 -12.23 7.28 6.89
N SER A 139 -12.31 8.38 7.66
CA SER A 139 -13.37 8.58 8.65
C SER A 139 -14.65 9.04 7.95
N THR A 140 -15.71 8.24 8.03
CA THR A 140 -17.06 8.49 7.51
C THR A 140 -17.49 9.95 7.57
N ALA A 141 -18.09 10.44 6.47
CA ALA A 141 -18.70 11.76 6.30
C ALA A 141 -19.48 12.21 7.56
N GLY A 142 -18.89 13.11 8.35
CA GLY A 142 -19.55 13.65 9.53
C GLY A 142 -18.63 14.11 10.65
N SER A 143 -17.63 14.97 10.36
CA SER A 143 -17.01 15.73 11.44
C SER A 143 -16.45 17.05 10.92
N ASN A 144 -17.11 18.15 11.30
CA ASN A 144 -16.77 19.53 10.92
C ASN A 144 -15.55 20.09 11.66
N ASN A 145 -14.54 19.27 11.93
CA ASN A 145 -13.31 19.71 12.60
C ASN A 145 -12.18 19.81 11.59
N LYS A 146 -12.14 20.97 10.91
CA LYS A 146 -11.01 21.38 10.08
C LYS A 146 -9.83 21.71 11.00
N ALA A 147 -9.10 20.68 11.44
CA ALA A 147 -7.79 20.86 12.07
C ALA A 147 -6.83 21.41 11.01
N ILE A 148 -6.74 22.75 10.95
CA ILE A 148 -5.83 23.46 10.08
C ILE A 148 -4.44 23.39 10.74
N TRP A 149 -3.62 22.44 10.30
CA TRP A 149 -2.18 22.49 10.54
C TRP A 149 -1.57 23.54 9.60
N SER A 150 -1.09 24.65 10.15
CA SER A 150 -0.40 25.71 9.41
C SER A 150 0.93 25.20 8.89
N SER A 151 1.17 25.39 7.60
CA SER A 151 2.22 24.70 6.82
C SER A 151 3.54 25.49 6.75
N SER A 152 3.68 26.56 7.53
CA SER A 152 4.71 27.55 7.28
C SER A 152 6.02 27.37 8.07
N SER A 153 6.16 26.39 8.98
CA SER A 153 7.41 26.25 9.73
C SER A 153 7.68 24.90 10.40
N THR A 154 7.10 23.79 9.93
CA THR A 154 7.35 22.51 10.58
C THR A 154 8.62 21.86 10.05
N LEU A 155 9.56 21.61 10.96
CA LEU A 155 10.79 20.87 10.69
C LEU A 155 10.46 19.56 9.94
N PRO A 156 11.31 19.09 9.00
CA PRO A 156 11.04 17.91 8.18
C PRO A 156 10.55 16.69 8.98
N ASN A 157 11.13 16.44 10.16
CA ASN A 157 10.79 15.29 11.01
C ASN A 157 9.42 15.38 11.68
N TYR A 158 8.80 16.56 11.72
CA TYR A 158 7.49 16.81 12.33
C TYR A 158 6.38 16.95 11.29
N ARG A 159 6.68 16.70 10.01
CA ARG A 159 5.65 16.63 8.98
C ARG A 159 4.74 15.41 9.25
N PRO A 160 3.42 15.57 9.11
CA PRO A 160 2.49 14.46 9.24
C PRO A 160 2.70 13.45 8.10
N LEU A 161 2.59 12.18 8.43
CA LEU A 161 2.75 11.01 7.57
C LEU A 161 1.49 10.14 7.72
N PHE A 162 1.03 9.56 6.62
CA PHE A 162 -0.10 8.65 6.59
C PHE A 162 0.20 7.47 5.67
N CYS A 163 -0.20 6.26 6.05
CA CYS A 163 0.08 5.04 5.30
C CYS A 163 -1.23 4.46 4.77
N TYR A 164 -1.23 4.04 3.51
CA TYR A 164 -2.42 3.44 2.85
C TYR A 164 -2.47 1.92 2.93
N VAL A 165 -1.53 1.33 3.68
CA VAL A 165 -1.41 -0.11 3.81
C VAL A 165 -2.26 -0.57 4.98
N ASP A 166 -3.19 -1.47 4.68
CA ASP A 166 -4.05 -2.10 5.67
C ASP A 166 -3.31 -3.25 6.36
N SER A 167 -3.65 -3.52 7.62
CA SER A 167 -3.03 -4.58 8.42
C SER A 167 -3.14 -5.96 7.77
N ASP A 168 -4.28 -6.25 7.11
CA ASP A 168 -4.51 -7.54 6.43
C ASP A 168 -3.57 -7.73 5.23
N ILE A 169 -3.41 -6.70 4.39
CA ILE A 169 -2.54 -6.73 3.21
C ILE A 169 -1.08 -6.86 3.65
N LEU A 170 -0.69 -6.13 4.70
CA LEU A 170 0.66 -6.20 5.25
C LEU A 170 0.96 -7.58 5.81
N THR A 171 0.02 -8.18 6.55
CA THR A 171 0.18 -9.52 7.12
C THR A 171 0.36 -10.56 6.01
N ALA A 172 -0.51 -10.55 4.99
CA ALA A 172 -0.38 -11.43 3.82
C ALA A 172 0.94 -11.24 3.06
N CYS A 173 1.44 -10.00 2.99
CA CYS A 173 2.75 -9.71 2.42
C CYS A 173 3.87 -10.34 3.26
N LEU A 174 3.91 -10.09 4.56
CA LEU A 174 4.98 -10.57 5.45
C LEU A 174 5.06 -12.09 5.50
N ASP A 175 3.93 -12.79 5.39
CA ASP A 175 3.86 -14.26 5.37
C ASP A 175 4.48 -14.87 4.10
N THR A 176 4.38 -14.16 2.97
CA THR A 176 4.93 -14.60 1.67
C THR A 176 6.28 -13.97 1.33
N TYR A 177 6.75 -13.01 2.13
CA TYR A 177 7.99 -12.29 1.86
C TYR A 177 9.23 -13.17 2.08
N PRO A 178 10.16 -13.23 1.11
CA PRO A 178 11.34 -14.10 1.18
C PRO A 178 12.31 -13.63 2.27
N ASN A 179 12.82 -14.57 3.08
CA ASN A 179 13.76 -14.28 4.17
C ASN A 179 13.28 -13.19 5.15
N CYS A 180 11.97 -13.08 5.36
CA CYS A 180 11.39 -12.14 6.31
C CYS A 180 11.82 -12.49 7.75
N PRO A 181 12.34 -11.52 8.54
CA PRO A 181 12.65 -11.75 9.95
C PRO A 181 11.43 -12.26 10.72
N VAL A 182 11.60 -13.32 11.50
CA VAL A 182 10.50 -13.98 12.21
C VAL A 182 9.89 -13.04 13.25
N GLU A 183 10.72 -12.22 13.86
CA GLU A 183 10.31 -11.22 14.84
C GLU A 183 9.41 -10.14 14.21
N LEU A 184 9.66 -9.76 12.95
CA LEU A 184 8.79 -8.82 12.22
C LEU A 184 7.40 -9.43 11.98
N ARG A 185 7.35 -10.72 11.58
CA ARG A 185 6.08 -11.45 11.45
C ARG A 185 5.35 -11.56 12.78
N TYR A 186 6.06 -11.77 13.87
CA TYR A 186 5.44 -11.77 15.20
C TYR A 186 4.96 -10.37 15.59
N TRP A 187 5.70 -9.32 15.21
CA TRP A 187 5.39 -7.96 15.60
C TRP A 187 4.06 -7.47 15.03
N ILE A 188 3.75 -7.75 13.76
CA ILE A 188 2.46 -7.34 13.17
C ILE A 188 1.26 -7.98 13.89
N HIS A 189 1.39 -9.22 14.34
CA HIS A 189 0.35 -9.95 15.09
C HIS A 189 0.29 -9.56 16.57
N SER A 190 1.37 -9.01 17.13
CA SER A 190 1.41 -8.61 18.54
C SER A 190 0.51 -7.40 18.79
N ARG A 191 -0.37 -7.51 19.79
CA ARG A 191 -1.26 -6.41 20.20
C ARG A 191 -0.43 -5.19 20.62
N THR A 192 -0.78 -4.02 20.09
CA THR A 192 -0.38 -2.74 20.65
C THR A 192 -1.09 -2.57 21.99
N PHE A 193 -0.34 -2.65 23.09
CA PHE A 193 -0.82 -2.27 24.43
C PHE A 193 -0.32 -0.85 24.76
#